data_AF-A0A1F6NQX1-F1
#
_entry.id   AF-A0A1F6NQX1-F1
#
_cell.length_a   1.000
_cell.length_b   1.000
_cell.length_c   1.000
_cell.angle_alpha   90.00
_cell.angle_beta   90.00
_cell.angle_gamma   90.00
#
_symmetry.space_group_name_H-M   'P 1'
#
loop_
_entity.id
_entity.type
_entity.pdbx_description
1 polymer ?
#
loop_
_entity_poly.entity_id
_entity_poly.type
_entity_poly.pdbx_seq_one_letter_code
_entity_poly.pdbx_strand_id
1 'polypeptide(L)'
;MQQFVVPQFIDVEDKIIGPITTRQFLVILVAGIIIFLSYRFGDFSLFLVSLGIFGIAALVIAFVKINGQSFHYFLLNMIQYLKKPDLRVWHKRYDKKELDFFRNMNPDIPEILQAKKKTSRRHIRDLALLVNTGGFYKAENDL
;
A
#
# COMPACT_ATOMS: atom_id res chain seq x y z
N MET A 1 24.01 -24.41 1.78
CA MET A 1 23.08 -23.29 1.53
C MET A 1 21.86 -23.51 2.40
N GLN A 2 21.57 -22.62 3.36
CA GLN A 2 20.33 -22.70 4.14
C GLN A 2 19.17 -22.26 3.25
N GLN A 3 18.20 -23.17 3.04
CA GLN A 3 16.96 -22.86 2.34
C GLN A 3 15.98 -22.25 3.35
N PHE A 4 15.54 -21.03 3.10
CA PHE A 4 14.47 -20.40 3.87
C PHE A 4 13.11 -20.84 3.33
N VAL A 5 12.22 -21.21 4.24
CA VAL A 5 10.85 -21.58 3.87
C VAL A 5 10.09 -20.29 3.57
N VAL A 6 9.64 -20.13 2.33
CA VAL A 6 8.82 -18.98 1.93
C VAL A 6 7.39 -19.24 2.41
N PRO A 7 6.81 -18.38 3.26
CA PRO A 7 5.42 -18.53 3.68
C PRO A 7 4.49 -18.34 2.48
N GLN A 8 3.59 -19.31 2.24
CA GLN A 8 2.71 -19.32 1.05
C GLN A 8 1.33 -18.67 1.28
N PHE A 9 0.99 -18.30 2.52
CA PHE A 9 -0.34 -17.80 2.90
C PHE A 9 -0.29 -16.49 3.68
N ILE A 10 0.56 -15.54 3.29
CA ILE A 10 0.61 -14.22 3.95
C ILE A 10 -0.64 -13.37 3.66
N ASP A 11 -1.35 -13.66 2.57
CA ASP A 11 -2.50 -12.87 2.10
C ASP A 11 -3.85 -13.41 2.63
N VAL A 12 -3.85 -14.58 3.26
CA VAL A 12 -5.07 -15.20 3.79
C VAL A 12 -5.25 -14.78 5.23
N GLU A 13 -6.35 -14.07 5.50
CA GLU A 13 -6.69 -13.68 6.87
C GLU A 13 -7.09 -14.87 7.73
N ASP A 14 -6.74 -14.76 9.01
CA ASP A 14 -7.13 -15.72 10.03
C ASP A 14 -8.66 -15.76 10.18
N LYS A 15 -9.18 -16.99 10.18
CA LYS A 15 -10.59 -17.29 10.39
C LYS A 15 -10.81 -17.64 11.86
N ILE A 16 -11.74 -16.95 12.51
CA ILE A 16 -12.06 -17.19 13.93
C ILE A 16 -13.20 -18.21 14.06
N ILE A 17 -14.28 -18.02 13.30
CA ILE A 17 -15.51 -18.81 13.43
C ILE A 17 -15.79 -19.47 12.07
N GLY A 18 -15.35 -20.71 11.92
CA GLY A 18 -15.53 -21.47 10.68
C GLY A 18 -14.95 -20.73 9.47
N PRO A 19 -15.77 -20.29 8.49
CA PRO A 19 -15.29 -19.57 7.31
C PRO A 19 -15.08 -18.06 7.52
N ILE A 20 -15.44 -17.50 8.68
CA ILE A 20 -15.52 -16.04 8.92
C ILE A 20 -14.18 -15.50 9.47
N THR A 21 -13.65 -14.45 8.83
CA THR A 21 -12.43 -13.76 9.29
C THR A 21 -12.70 -12.81 10.46
N THR A 22 -11.64 -12.45 11.20
CA THR A 22 -11.69 -11.49 12.33
C THR A 22 -12.43 -10.20 11.93
N ARG A 23 -12.09 -9.63 10.77
CA ARG A 23 -12.70 -8.42 10.22
C ARG A 23 -14.18 -8.62 9.91
N GLN A 24 -14.53 -9.71 9.24
CA GLN A 24 -15.92 -9.99 8.84
C GLN A 24 -16.83 -10.10 10.07
N PHE A 25 -16.35 -10.78 11.10
CA PHE A 25 -17.04 -10.89 12.37
C PHE A 25 -17.29 -9.50 12.99
N LEU A 26 -16.27 -8.63 13.06
CA LEU A 26 -16.43 -7.28 13.61
C LEU A 26 -17.44 -6.44 12.82
N VAL A 27 -17.44 -6.51 11.49
CA VAL A 27 -18.41 -5.78 10.65
C VAL A 27 -19.85 -6.22 10.95
N ILE A 28 -20.09 -7.53 11.02
CA ILE A 28 -21.41 -8.09 11.34
C ILE A 28 -21.81 -7.73 12.77
N LEU A 29 -20.88 -7.79 13.72
CA LEU A 29 -21.13 -7.46 15.12
C LEU A 29 -21.60 -6.01 15.28
N VAL A 30 -20.89 -5.06 14.67
CA VAL A 30 -21.24 -3.62 14.73
C VAL A 30 -22.61 -3.37 14.10
N ALA A 31 -22.87 -3.93 12.91
CA ALA A 31 -24.17 -3.79 12.27
C ALA A 31 -25.29 -4.44 13.09
N GLY A 32 -25.04 -5.61 13.67
CA GLY A 32 -25.97 -6.30 14.56
C GLY A 32 -26.32 -5.48 15.80
N ILE A 33 -25.35 -4.80 16.42
CA ILE A 33 -25.59 -3.89 17.54
C ILE A 33 -26.48 -2.71 17.10
N ILE A 34 -26.22 -2.09 15.95
CA ILE A 34 -27.03 -0.97 15.44
C ILE A 34 -28.47 -1.41 15.17
N ILE A 35 -28.65 -2.57 14.54
CA ILE A 35 -29.97 -3.15 14.24
C ILE A 35 -30.69 -3.52 15.54
N PHE A 36 -29.98 -4.09 16.52
CA PHE A 36 -30.55 -4.42 17.83
C PHE A 36 -30.99 -3.19 18.61
N LEU A 37 -30.18 -2.13 18.63
CA LEU A 37 -30.56 -0.85 19.23
C LEU A 37 -31.78 -0.25 18.54
N SER A 38 -31.83 -0.33 17.21
CA SER A 38 -32.98 0.11 16.41
C SER A 38 -34.25 -0.66 16.77
N TYR A 39 -34.14 -1.99 16.95
CA TYR A 39 -35.24 -2.84 17.40
C TYR A 39 -35.69 -2.53 18.83
N ARG A 40 -34.74 -2.26 19.74
CA ARG A 40 -35.02 -2.10 21.17
C ARG A 40 -35.61 -0.73 21.53
N PHE A 41 -35.21 0.31 20.81
CA PHE A 41 -35.51 1.71 21.13
C PHE A 41 -36.29 2.46 20.04
N GLY A 42 -36.35 1.94 18.82
CA GLY A 42 -37.06 2.58 17.70
C GLY A 42 -38.41 1.93 17.39
N ASP A 43 -39.13 2.54 16.46
CA ASP A 43 -40.38 1.98 15.92
C ASP A 43 -40.10 0.85 14.91
N PHE A 44 -41.13 0.03 14.63
CA PHE A 44 -41.02 -1.07 13.66
C PHE A 44 -40.53 -0.61 12.29
N SER A 45 -40.94 0.57 11.84
CA SER A 45 -40.46 1.18 10.59
C SER A 45 -38.96 1.47 10.61
N LEU A 46 -38.44 2.00 11.73
CA LEU A 46 -37.02 2.30 11.89
C LEU A 46 -36.20 1.01 11.92
N PHE A 47 -36.69 -0.01 12.63
CA PHE A 47 -36.08 -1.33 12.61
C PHE A 47 -35.98 -1.91 11.19
N LEU A 48 -37.06 -1.85 10.41
CA LEU A 48 -37.09 -2.41 9.06
C LEU A 48 -36.13 -1.69 8.11
N VAL A 49 -36.08 -0.36 8.20
CA VAL A 49 -35.13 0.47 7.43
C VAL A 49 -33.68 0.18 7.84
N SER A 50 -33.41 0.10 9.15
CA SER A 50 -32.09 -0.21 9.70
C SER A 50 -31.61 -1.60 9.27
N LEU A 51 -32.49 -2.60 9.35
CA LEU A 51 -32.20 -3.96 8.91
C LEU A 51 -31.86 -4.01 7.41
N GLY A 52 -32.65 -3.32 6.58
CA GLY A 52 -32.38 -3.25 5.14
C GLY A 52 -31.04 -2.56 4.84
N ILE A 53 -30.85 -1.35 5.35
CA ILE A 53 -29.66 -0.55 5.02
C ILE A 53 -28.40 -1.14 5.65
N PHE A 54 -28.36 -1.29 6.98
CA PHE A 54 -27.15 -1.75 7.67
C PHE A 54 -26.91 -3.25 7.48
N GLY A 55 -27.96 -4.06 7.36
CA GLY A 55 -27.82 -5.49 7.10
C GLY A 55 -27.22 -5.77 5.73
N ILE A 56 -27.76 -5.16 4.67
CA ILE A 56 -27.21 -5.30 3.32
C ILE A 56 -25.80 -4.71 3.25
N ALA A 57 -25.58 -3.51 3.82
CA ALA A 57 -24.26 -2.90 3.83
C ALA A 57 -23.20 -3.77 4.54
N ALA A 58 -23.54 -4.38 5.68
CA ALA A 58 -22.64 -5.26 6.42
C ALA A 58 -22.25 -6.49 5.60
N LEU A 59 -23.21 -7.12 4.92
CA LEU A 59 -22.94 -8.28 4.07
C LEU A 59 -22.02 -7.91 2.90
N VAL A 60 -22.30 -6.78 2.24
CA VAL A 60 -21.46 -6.31 1.12
C VAL A 60 -20.05 -5.99 1.60
N ILE A 61 -19.90 -5.23 2.69
CA ILE A 61 -18.59 -4.81 3.20
C ILE A 61 -17.77 -6.00 3.71
N ALA A 62 -18.41 -6.99 4.33
CA ALA A 62 -17.73 -8.15 4.91
C ALA A 62 -17.32 -9.19 3.86
N PHE A 63 -18.20 -9.53 2.91
CA PHE A 63 -18.01 -10.71 2.06
C PHE A 63 -17.67 -10.39 0.60
N VAL A 64 -18.02 -9.21 0.09
CA VAL A 64 -17.72 -8.88 -1.31
C VAL A 64 -16.24 -8.57 -1.46
N LYS A 65 -15.64 -9.16 -2.50
CA LYS A 65 -14.29 -8.86 -2.96
C LYS A 65 -14.35 -8.42 -4.41
N ILE A 66 -13.63 -7.36 -4.74
CA ILE A 66 -13.55 -6.82 -6.10
C ILE A 66 -12.09 -6.94 -6.53
N ASN A 67 -11.83 -7.67 -7.61
CA ASN A 67 -10.48 -7.95 -8.12
C ASN A 67 -9.51 -8.51 -7.05
N GLY A 68 -10.02 -9.39 -6.18
CA GLY A 68 -9.23 -9.99 -5.09
C GLY A 68 -9.07 -9.09 -3.85
N GLN A 69 -9.47 -7.81 -3.92
CA GLN A 69 -9.39 -6.86 -2.82
C GLN A 69 -10.69 -6.82 -2.01
N SER A 70 -10.59 -6.72 -0.69
CA SER A 70 -11.74 -6.56 0.20
C SER A 70 -12.50 -5.25 -0.07
N PHE A 71 -13.83 -5.29 -0.01
CA PHE A 71 -14.69 -4.16 -0.41
C PHE A 71 -14.37 -2.83 0.29
N HIS A 72 -14.01 -2.84 1.58
CA HIS A 72 -13.68 -1.60 2.30
C HIS A 72 -12.46 -0.88 1.70
N TYR A 73 -11.43 -1.60 1.24
CA TYR A 73 -10.32 -0.96 0.56
C TYR A 73 -10.69 -0.46 -0.84
N PHE A 74 -11.53 -1.21 -1.56
CA PHE A 74 -12.07 -0.73 -2.83
C PHE A 74 -12.82 0.60 -2.64
N LEU A 75 -13.68 0.67 -1.62
CA LEU A 75 -14.43 1.88 -1.28
C LEU A 75 -13.51 3.04 -0.89
N LEU A 76 -12.49 2.78 -0.07
CA LEU A 76 -11.48 3.77 0.28
C LEU A 76 -10.71 4.27 -0.95
N ASN A 77 -10.35 3.37 -1.86
CA ASN A 77 -9.66 3.73 -3.11
C ASN A 77 -10.55 4.55 -4.04
N MET A 78 -11.84 4.21 -4.13
CA MET A 78 -12.82 4.98 -4.89
C MET A 78 -12.99 6.40 -4.33
N ILE A 79 -13.15 6.54 -3.01
CA ILE A 79 -13.24 7.86 -2.36
C ILE A 79 -11.96 8.67 -2.58
N GLN A 80 -10.79 8.04 -2.45
CA GLN A 80 -9.50 8.71 -2.70
C GLN A 80 -9.35 9.13 -4.16
N TYR A 81 -9.82 8.31 -5.11
CA TYR A 81 -9.79 8.63 -6.53
C TYR A 81 -10.65 9.85 -6.83
N LEU A 82 -11.89 9.90 -6.33
CA LEU A 82 -12.81 11.03 -6.53
C LEU A 82 -12.28 12.36 -5.94
N LYS A 83 -11.45 12.29 -4.90
CA LYS A 83 -10.81 13.46 -4.29
C LYS A 83 -9.59 13.96 -5.06
N LYS A 84 -9.00 13.13 -5.92
CA LYS A 84 -7.78 13.49 -6.66
C LYS A 84 -8.16 14.28 -7.92
N PRO A 85 -7.39 15.33 -8.27
CA PRO A 85 -7.59 16.03 -9.53
C PRO A 85 -7.26 15.09 -10.71
N ASP A 86 -8.09 15.11 -11.75
CA ASP A 86 -7.85 14.33 -12.98
C ASP A 86 -6.57 14.78 -13.70
N LEU A 87 -6.25 16.08 -13.61
CA LEU A 87 -5.07 16.63 -14.24
C LEU A 87 -3.83 16.40 -13.35
N ARG A 88 -3.02 15.42 -13.71
CA ARG A 88 -1.71 15.19 -13.10
C ARG A 88 -0.68 16.15 -13.71
N VAL A 89 -0.60 17.36 -13.15
CA VAL A 89 0.42 18.34 -13.54
C VAL A 89 1.70 18.07 -12.75
N TRP A 90 2.81 17.90 -13.45
CA TRP A 90 4.13 17.83 -12.82
C TRP A 90 4.55 19.23 -12.36
N HIS A 91 4.51 19.47 -11.05
CA HIS A 91 4.97 20.72 -10.45
C HIS A 91 6.41 20.55 -9.92
N LYS A 92 7.39 21.19 -10.59
CA LYS A 92 8.79 21.27 -10.11
C LYS A 92 9.00 22.25 -8.94
N ARG A 93 7.92 22.76 -8.35
CA ARG A 93 7.98 23.75 -7.27
C ARG A 93 7.43 23.08 -6.02
N TYR A 94 8.32 22.89 -5.05
CA TYR A 94 7.93 22.42 -3.73
C TYR A 94 7.29 23.58 -2.97
N ASP A 95 6.18 23.31 -2.28
CA ASP A 95 5.63 24.27 -1.33
C ASP A 95 6.56 24.37 -0.11
N LYS A 96 6.55 25.50 0.61
CA LYS A 96 7.36 25.69 1.82
C LYS A 96 7.09 24.60 2.86
N LYS A 97 5.83 24.16 2.96
CA LYS A 97 5.41 23.07 3.84
C LYS A 97 6.00 21.72 3.43
N GLU A 98 6.10 21.45 2.14
CA GLU A 98 6.71 20.23 1.63
C GLU A 98 8.23 20.24 1.86
N LEU A 99 8.89 21.39 1.63
CA LEU A 99 10.30 21.57 1.95
C LEU A 99 10.60 21.38 3.44
N ASP A 100 9.74 21.92 4.31
CA ASP A 100 9.85 21.74 5.75
C ASP A 100 9.63 20.28 6.15
N PHE A 101 8.67 19.59 5.53
CA PHE A 101 8.46 18.15 5.72
C PHE A 101 9.68 17.34 5.29
N PHE A 102 10.24 17.57 4.10
CA PHE A 102 11.43 16.86 3.63
C PHE A 102 12.69 17.19 4.44
N ARG A 103 12.80 18.41 4.97
CA ARG A 103 13.90 18.82 5.86
C ARG A 103 13.80 18.17 7.24
N ASN A 104 12.59 18.03 7.76
CA ASN A 104 12.34 17.46 9.09
C ASN A 104 12.22 15.93 9.05
N MET A 105 11.95 15.36 7.88
CA MET A 105 12.06 13.94 7.59
C MET A 105 13.55 13.60 7.49
N ASN A 106 14.23 13.63 8.63
CA ASN A 106 15.57 13.10 8.76
C ASN A 106 15.46 11.60 8.44
N PRO A 107 16.00 11.12 7.31
CA PRO A 107 16.10 9.70 7.13
C PRO A 107 17.16 9.27 8.16
N ASP A 108 16.77 8.51 9.17
CA ASP A 108 17.71 7.60 9.85
C ASP A 108 18.11 6.48 8.87
N ILE A 109 18.40 6.83 7.63
CA ILE A 109 19.21 6.02 6.75
C ILE A 109 20.59 6.19 7.36
N PRO A 110 21.19 5.16 7.98
CA PRO A 110 22.61 5.23 8.25
C PRO A 110 23.23 5.60 6.91
N GLU A 111 23.88 6.77 6.84
CA GLU A 111 24.81 7.06 5.75
C GLU A 111 25.80 5.91 5.81
N ILE A 112 25.51 4.84 5.06
CA ILE A 112 26.55 3.98 4.55
C ILE A 112 27.31 5.00 3.73
N LEU A 113 28.39 5.52 4.32
CA LEU A 113 29.42 6.28 3.66
C LEU A 113 29.94 5.34 2.59
N GLN A 114 29.20 5.20 1.49
CA GLN A 114 29.71 4.67 0.26
C GLN A 114 30.74 5.71 -0.10
N ALA A 115 31.98 5.47 0.35
CA ALA A 115 33.13 6.29 0.05
C ALA A 115 33.06 6.50 -1.45
N LYS A 116 32.64 7.71 -1.86
CA LYS A 116 32.41 8.04 -3.25
C LYS A 116 33.70 7.67 -3.95
N LYS A 117 33.70 6.57 -4.69
CA LYS A 117 34.93 6.04 -5.30
C LYS A 117 35.52 7.21 -6.06
N LYS A 118 36.70 7.69 -5.66
CA LYS A 118 37.34 8.83 -6.32
C LYS A 118 37.52 8.43 -7.78
N THR A 119 36.72 9.02 -8.65
CA THR A 119 36.77 8.73 -10.08
C THR A 119 38.11 9.26 -10.60
N SER A 120 39.09 8.38 -10.74
CA SER A 120 40.36 8.72 -11.39
C SER A 120 40.10 8.96 -12.87
N ARG A 121 40.83 9.90 -13.49
CA ARG A 121 40.76 10.14 -14.94
C ARG A 121 40.97 8.86 -15.75
N ARG A 122 41.78 7.92 -15.23
CA ARG A 122 41.99 6.60 -15.83
C ARG A 122 40.69 5.78 -15.88
N HIS A 123 39.96 5.71 -14.78
CA HIS A 123 38.70 4.98 -14.70
C HIS A 123 37.64 5.51 -15.68
N ILE A 124 37.56 6.83 -15.84
CA ILE A 124 36.66 7.46 -16.81
C ILE A 124 37.06 7.09 -18.25
N ARG A 125 38.36 7.13 -18.56
CA ARG A 125 38.89 6.73 -19.88
C ARG A 125 38.61 5.25 -20.17
N ASP A 126 38.80 4.38 -19.18
CA ASP A 126 38.62 2.94 -19.35
C ASP A 126 37.15 2.58 -19.58
N LEU A 127 36.22 3.25 -18.87
CA LEU A 127 34.79 3.11 -19.13
C LEU A 127 34.41 3.64 -20.52
N ALA A 128 34.98 4.78 -20.95
CA ALA A 128 34.73 5.33 -22.29
C ALA A 128 35.22 4.38 -23.39
N LEU A 129 36.39 3.77 -23.22
CA LEU A 129 36.93 2.78 -24.17
C LEU A 129 36.11 1.49 -24.18
N LEU A 130 35.67 1.00 -23.01
CA LEU A 130 34.81 -0.18 -22.93
C LEU A 130 33.49 0.04 -23.67
N VAL A 131 32.84 1.19 -23.47
CA VAL A 131 31.57 1.54 -24.13
C VAL A 131 31.78 1.72 -25.65
N ASN A 132 32.81 2.47 -26.07
CA ASN A 132 33.08 2.69 -27.50
C ASN A 132 33.47 1.41 -28.24
N THR A 133 34.10 0.45 -27.54
CA THR A 133 34.50 -0.83 -28.12
C THR A 133 33.45 -1.92 -27.92
N GLY A 134 32.24 -1.61 -27.43
CA GLY A 134 31.17 -2.60 -27.25
C GLY A 134 31.55 -3.76 -26.31
N GLY A 135 32.45 -3.51 -25.36
CA GLY A 135 32.90 -4.52 -24.39
C GLY A 135 34.14 -5.33 -24.79
N PHE A 136 34.78 -5.03 -25.92
CA PHE A 136 36.05 -5.68 -26.30
C PHE A 136 37.25 -5.20 -25.48
N TYR A 137 37.26 -3.94 -25.03
CA TYR A 137 38.34 -3.40 -24.21
C TYR A 137 38.25 -3.88 -22.76
N LYS A 138 39.35 -4.43 -22.23
CA LYS A 138 39.52 -4.84 -20.84
C LYS A 138 40.72 -4.12 -20.24
N ALA A 139 40.48 -3.23 -19.28
CA ALA A 139 41.51 -2.44 -18.62
C ALA A 139 42.57 -3.28 -17.86
N GLU A 140 42.27 -4.55 -17.59
CA GLU A 140 43.16 -5.51 -16.92
C GLU A 140 44.29 -6.02 -17.83
N ASN A 141 44.14 -5.91 -19.16
CA ASN A 141 45.13 -6.42 -20.12
C ASN A 141 46.27 -5.43 -20.43
N ASP A 142 46.13 -4.17 -20.01
CA ASP A 142 47.07 -3.06 -20.26
C ASP A 142 47.95 -2.73 -19.03
N LEU A 143 48.05 -3.65 -18.06
CA LEU A 143 48.89 -3.57 -16.85
C LEU A 143 50.06 -4.54 -16.93
#